data_AF-A0A5C6F833-F1
#
_entry.id   AF-A0A5C6F833-F1
#
_cell.length_a   1.000
_cell.length_b   1.000
_cell.length_c   1.000
_cell.angle_alpha   90.00
_cell.angle_beta   90.00
_cell.angle_gamma   90.00
#
_symmetry.space_group_name_H-M   'P 1'
#
loop_
_entity.id
_entity.type
_entity.pdbx_description
1 polymer ?
#
loop_
_entity_poly.entity_id
_entity_poly.type
_entity_poly.pdbx_seq_one_letter_code
_entity_poly.pdbx_strand_id
1 'polypeptide(L)'
;MNDSSTSAKTPTSEHLSPLGTLIAASKSWATSVITAWDRFWFTPRLPHMLAVLRIFTGMMLLYSHLVLASDLLSFVGKDAWINDVVARGLHDGAFGNSDWGRTYVWYLNNPLVIWLHHALTIAVTACFAVGLLTRFTAPIAWLLQLMLLHRLTGTLFGLDQIVTYSVMYLMLSPCGSWLSVDAWIRDRLGDRVESDRRLAWLFPQPTPSVAANIATRLLQLHLCIIYLFGGLAKARGTSWWDGTAMWYSAGNFEYQSLDLTWISKFPRIASSLSHLTLFWEVTYAALVWPRLTRPLVIATAIAVHGGIAIFMGMITFGSMMIAANMIFVQPEFLLRLIGRPLREDVLESRDKESIADDQEEWHDAEIDTDDMAWDDDDDLVLEVDNSSKSSIGLGSSIGVDYGSAVSGIDDSSIGTDHRESTANTEASLDAKAAKLDRTEKKLRAAAKKLQDKSQRVKGLEANFRERVRRLKEREAKIKKLVERRRKSKGDE
;
A
#
# COMPACT_ATOMS: atom_id res chain seq x y z
N MET A 1 50.14 69.26 7.71
CA MET A 1 50.08 67.82 8.05
C MET A 1 48.68 67.57 8.54
N ASN A 2 47.79 67.07 7.69
CA ASN A 2 46.38 66.84 8.01
C ASN A 2 46.12 65.33 8.08
N ASP A 3 45.54 64.92 9.21
CA ASP A 3 44.86 63.65 9.43
C ASP A 3 43.60 63.56 8.55
N SER A 4 43.33 62.39 7.97
CA SER A 4 41.99 62.02 7.53
C SER A 4 41.73 60.54 7.80
N SER A 5 40.97 60.29 8.87
CA SER A 5 40.31 59.04 9.19
C SER A 5 39.15 58.78 8.22
N THR A 6 39.23 57.72 7.42
CA THR A 6 38.13 57.21 6.61
C THR A 6 37.31 56.19 7.41
N SER A 7 36.13 56.63 7.84
CA SER A 7 35.09 55.82 8.47
C SER A 7 34.52 54.80 7.47
N ALA A 8 34.48 53.53 7.86
CA ALA A 8 33.82 52.46 7.13
C ALA A 8 32.30 52.66 7.18
N LYS A 9 31.65 52.77 6.01
CA LYS A 9 30.19 52.75 5.88
C LYS A 9 29.71 51.30 6.07
N THR A 10 28.97 51.05 7.14
CA THR A 10 28.09 49.89 7.28
C THR A 10 27.02 49.91 6.18
N PRO A 11 26.70 48.77 5.53
CA PRO A 11 25.66 48.71 4.52
C PRO A 11 24.29 48.97 5.15
N THR A 12 23.54 49.89 4.57
CA THR A 12 22.15 50.16 4.92
C THR A 12 21.29 48.98 4.50
N SER A 13 20.67 48.30 5.46
CA SER A 13 19.64 47.30 5.22
C SER A 13 18.48 47.96 4.45
N GLU A 14 18.33 47.67 3.17
CA GLU A 14 17.16 48.06 2.41
C GLU A 14 15.93 47.38 3.02
N HIS A 15 15.07 48.17 3.65
CA HIS A 15 13.79 47.69 4.14
C HIS A 15 12.91 47.33 2.93
N LEU A 16 12.90 46.05 2.56
CA LEU A 16 11.95 45.51 1.60
C LEU A 16 10.53 45.90 2.01
N SER A 17 9.71 46.28 1.04
CA SER A 17 8.27 46.48 1.30
C SER A 17 7.66 45.19 1.87
N PRO A 18 6.54 45.27 2.61
CA PRO A 18 5.85 44.07 3.11
C PRO A 18 5.54 43.06 1.99
N LEU A 19 5.22 43.56 0.79
CA LEU A 19 5.01 42.75 -0.41
C LEU A 19 6.31 42.12 -0.90
N GLY A 20 7.42 42.86 -0.93
CA GLY A 20 8.74 42.35 -1.30
C GLY A 20 9.24 41.26 -0.34
N THR A 21 8.99 41.42 0.95
CA THR A 21 9.32 40.42 1.98
C THR A 21 8.49 39.15 1.80
N LEU A 22 7.18 39.29 1.52
CA LEU A 22 6.30 38.14 1.23
C LEU A 22 6.72 37.39 -0.04
N ILE A 23 7.07 38.12 -1.11
CA ILE A 23 7.54 37.51 -2.36
C ILE A 23 8.86 36.78 -2.14
N ALA A 24 9.82 37.40 -1.44
CA ALA A 24 11.10 36.77 -1.12
C ALA A 24 10.93 35.51 -0.25
N ALA A 25 10.07 35.58 0.79
CA ALA A 25 9.76 34.42 1.63
C ALA A 25 9.08 33.29 0.84
N SER A 26 8.15 33.64 -0.07
CA SER A 26 7.46 32.66 -0.92
C SER A 26 8.41 31.99 -1.91
N LYS A 27 9.32 32.77 -2.54
CA LYS A 27 10.37 32.24 -3.41
C LYS A 27 11.33 31.34 -2.64
N SER A 28 11.81 31.78 -1.47
CA SER A 28 12.68 30.98 -0.61
C SER A 28 12.02 29.65 -0.22
N TRP A 29 10.77 29.69 0.25
CA TRP A 29 10.00 28.49 0.57
C TRP A 29 9.85 27.56 -0.64
N ALA A 30 9.51 28.10 -1.82
CA ALA A 30 9.37 27.30 -3.04
C ALA A 30 10.70 26.62 -3.43
N THR A 31 11.81 27.36 -3.38
CA THR A 31 13.17 26.81 -3.62
C THR A 31 13.50 25.72 -2.60
N SER A 32 13.24 25.93 -1.31
CA SER A 32 13.47 24.91 -0.27
C SER A 32 12.63 23.65 -0.50
N VAL A 33 11.37 23.79 -0.91
CA VAL A 33 10.50 22.65 -1.23
C VAL A 33 11.02 21.89 -2.46
N ILE A 34 11.47 22.58 -3.51
CA ILE A 34 12.04 21.96 -4.70
C ILE A 34 13.35 21.24 -4.36
N THR A 35 14.25 21.87 -3.60
CA THR A 35 15.51 21.26 -3.16
C THR A 35 15.25 20.05 -2.26
N ALA A 36 14.29 20.13 -1.34
CA ALA A 36 13.90 18.99 -0.50
C ALA A 36 13.30 17.85 -1.33
N TRP A 37 12.47 18.16 -2.33
CA TRP A 37 11.92 17.17 -3.25
C TRP A 37 13.02 16.49 -4.07
N ASP A 38 13.97 17.27 -4.59
CA ASP A 38 15.10 16.78 -5.37
C ASP A 38 15.98 15.85 -4.52
N ARG A 39 16.37 16.31 -3.32
CA ARG A 39 17.13 15.51 -2.35
C ARG A 39 16.38 14.23 -1.93
N PHE A 40 15.07 14.31 -1.73
CA PHE A 40 14.28 13.14 -1.34
C PHE A 40 14.34 12.02 -2.38
N TRP A 41 14.22 12.35 -3.66
CA TRP A 41 14.15 11.40 -4.76
C TRP A 41 15.51 11.04 -5.37
N PHE A 42 16.40 12.02 -5.52
CA PHE A 42 17.59 11.89 -6.37
C PHE A 42 18.91 11.77 -5.61
N THR A 43 18.94 11.88 -4.28
CA THR A 43 20.15 11.55 -3.50
C THR A 43 20.52 10.07 -3.68
N PRO A 44 21.74 9.75 -4.17
CA PRO A 44 22.17 8.35 -4.35
C PRO A 44 22.16 7.56 -3.03
N ARG A 45 21.65 6.33 -3.06
CA ARG A 45 21.59 5.44 -1.88
C ARG A 45 22.21 4.09 -2.18
N LEU A 46 22.83 3.48 -1.16
CA LEU A 46 23.36 2.12 -1.24
C LEU A 46 22.25 1.07 -1.46
N PRO A 47 22.48 0.05 -2.32
CA PRO A 47 21.44 -0.94 -2.68
C PRO A 47 21.32 -2.13 -1.72
N HIS A 48 22.10 -2.18 -0.64
CA HIS A 48 22.24 -3.35 0.23
C HIS A 48 20.91 -3.80 0.86
N MET A 49 20.08 -2.87 1.34
CA MET A 49 18.76 -3.22 1.88
C MET A 49 17.80 -3.76 0.82
N LEU A 50 17.89 -3.27 -0.43
CA LEU A 50 17.08 -3.75 -1.55
C LEU A 50 17.51 -5.17 -1.94
N ALA A 51 18.80 -5.49 -1.88
CA ALA A 51 19.30 -6.84 -2.10
C ALA A 51 18.81 -7.83 -1.04
N VAL A 52 18.75 -7.42 0.24
CA VAL A 52 18.12 -8.24 1.30
C VAL A 52 16.64 -8.43 1.03
N LEU A 53 15.91 -7.34 0.71
CA LEU A 53 14.50 -7.39 0.41
C LEU A 53 14.18 -8.27 -0.82
N ARG A 54 15.07 -8.29 -1.82
CA ARG A 54 15.01 -9.18 -2.99
C ARG A 54 15.01 -10.66 -2.59
N ILE A 55 15.87 -11.05 -1.64
CA ILE A 55 15.91 -12.43 -1.15
C ILE A 55 14.56 -12.80 -0.51
N PHE A 56 14.07 -12.00 0.44
CA PHE A 56 12.79 -12.26 1.10
C PHE A 56 11.63 -12.30 0.11
N THR A 57 11.54 -11.30 -0.79
CA THR A 57 10.48 -11.21 -1.80
C THR A 57 10.54 -12.38 -2.78
N GLY A 58 11.73 -12.71 -3.29
CA GLY A 58 11.91 -13.80 -4.24
C GLY A 58 11.66 -15.18 -3.63
N MET A 59 12.12 -15.41 -2.40
CA MET A 59 11.84 -16.64 -1.67
C MET A 59 10.34 -16.79 -1.38
N MET A 60 9.65 -15.70 -1.04
CA MET A 60 8.21 -15.72 -0.82
C MET A 60 7.43 -15.96 -2.11
N LEU A 61 7.83 -15.36 -3.24
CA LEU A 61 7.26 -15.68 -4.56
C LEU A 61 7.42 -17.16 -4.89
N LEU A 62 8.65 -17.68 -4.77
CA LEU A 62 8.95 -19.08 -5.05
C LEU A 62 8.09 -20.00 -4.17
N TYR A 63 8.04 -19.72 -2.88
CA TYR A 63 7.20 -20.46 -1.94
C TYR A 63 5.72 -20.44 -2.35
N SER A 64 5.15 -19.26 -2.63
CA SER A 64 3.74 -19.14 -3.03
C SER A 64 3.43 -19.92 -4.32
N HIS A 65 4.32 -19.91 -5.31
CA HIS A 65 4.12 -20.70 -6.53
C HIS A 65 4.33 -22.20 -6.34
N LEU A 66 5.24 -22.62 -5.45
CA LEU A 66 5.38 -24.03 -5.08
C LEU A 66 4.14 -24.54 -4.35
N VAL A 67 3.55 -23.73 -3.47
CA VAL A 67 2.28 -24.06 -2.82
C VAL A 67 1.15 -24.12 -3.85
N LEU A 68 1.04 -23.12 -4.73
CA LEU A 68 0.02 -23.14 -5.79
C LEU A 68 0.14 -24.36 -6.71
N ALA A 69 1.37 -24.87 -6.93
CA ALA A 69 1.61 -26.05 -7.74
C ALA A 69 0.93 -27.31 -7.17
N SER A 70 0.67 -27.40 -5.86
CA SER A 70 0.07 -28.60 -5.26
C SER A 70 -1.35 -28.88 -5.76
N ASP A 71 -2.07 -27.84 -6.19
CA ASP A 71 -3.43 -27.97 -6.69
C ASP A 71 -3.73 -27.01 -7.87
N LEU A 72 -2.73 -26.79 -8.73
CA LEU A 72 -2.74 -25.76 -9.76
C LEU A 72 -3.99 -25.78 -10.66
N LEU A 73 -4.43 -26.97 -11.08
CA LEU A 73 -5.57 -27.11 -11.99
C LEU A 73 -6.92 -26.79 -11.29
N SER A 74 -7.01 -26.90 -9.97
CA SER A 74 -8.21 -26.49 -9.22
C SER A 74 -8.32 -24.96 -9.10
N PHE A 75 -7.22 -24.24 -9.24
CA PHE A 75 -7.19 -22.77 -9.22
C PHE A 75 -7.25 -22.13 -10.62
N VAL A 76 -6.54 -22.70 -11.61
CA VAL A 76 -6.35 -22.07 -12.93
C VAL A 76 -6.84 -22.97 -14.09
N GLY A 77 -7.16 -24.23 -13.82
CA GLY A 77 -7.63 -25.16 -14.84
C GLY A 77 -9.02 -24.82 -15.38
N LYS A 78 -9.43 -25.59 -16.39
CA LYS A 78 -10.74 -25.47 -17.04
C LYS A 78 -11.91 -25.60 -16.05
N ASP A 79 -11.77 -26.52 -15.10
CA ASP A 79 -12.78 -26.81 -14.06
C ASP A 79 -12.39 -26.17 -12.71
N ALA A 80 -11.64 -25.07 -12.74
CA ALA A 80 -11.23 -24.35 -11.53
C ALA A 80 -12.44 -23.91 -10.69
N TRP A 81 -12.23 -23.80 -9.37
CA TRP A 81 -13.28 -23.35 -8.42
C TRP A 81 -13.86 -22.00 -8.82
N ILE A 82 -13.02 -21.09 -9.31
CA ILE A 82 -13.42 -19.86 -9.98
C ILE A 82 -13.06 -20.01 -11.46
N ASN A 83 -14.07 -20.33 -12.27
CA ASN A 83 -13.88 -20.49 -13.71
C ASN A 83 -13.61 -19.16 -14.42
N ASP A 84 -13.15 -19.24 -15.66
CA ASP A 84 -12.78 -18.08 -16.49
C ASP A 84 -13.87 -17.04 -16.71
N VAL A 85 -15.14 -17.46 -16.70
CA VAL A 85 -16.26 -16.54 -16.89
C VAL A 85 -16.46 -15.71 -15.63
N VAL A 86 -16.44 -16.36 -14.46
CA VAL A 86 -16.57 -15.68 -13.17
C VAL A 86 -15.35 -14.79 -12.90
N ALA A 87 -14.13 -15.30 -13.12
CA ALA A 87 -12.90 -14.55 -12.92
C ALA A 87 -12.87 -13.25 -13.74
N ARG A 88 -13.27 -13.30 -15.03
CA ARG A 88 -13.42 -12.10 -15.86
C ARG A 88 -14.53 -11.18 -15.37
N GLY A 89 -15.68 -11.73 -15.00
CA GLY A 89 -16.80 -10.94 -14.46
C GLY A 89 -16.45 -10.15 -13.20
N LEU A 90 -15.49 -10.62 -12.39
CA LEU A 90 -14.97 -9.88 -11.23
C LEU A 90 -14.24 -8.59 -11.63
N HIS A 91 -13.62 -8.54 -12.81
CA HIS A 91 -12.89 -7.37 -13.32
C HIS A 91 -13.74 -6.48 -14.24
N ASP A 92 -14.67 -7.08 -14.99
CA ASP A 92 -15.48 -6.39 -15.99
C ASP A 92 -16.68 -5.63 -15.38
N GLY A 93 -16.81 -5.65 -14.05
CA GLY A 93 -17.89 -4.99 -13.32
C GLY A 93 -19.21 -5.77 -13.30
N ALA A 94 -19.19 -7.06 -13.66
CA ALA A 94 -20.41 -7.88 -13.62
C ALA A 94 -20.90 -8.12 -12.18
N PHE A 95 -19.99 -8.11 -11.20
CA PHE A 95 -20.28 -8.34 -9.78
C PHE A 95 -19.92 -7.16 -8.87
N GLY A 96 -19.58 -6.01 -9.42
CA GLY A 96 -19.10 -4.85 -8.64
C GLY A 96 -18.58 -3.72 -9.52
N ASN A 97 -17.62 -2.97 -9.01
CA ASN A 97 -16.93 -1.97 -9.81
C ASN A 97 -15.97 -2.65 -10.78
N SER A 98 -15.94 -2.19 -12.03
CA SER A 98 -14.96 -2.64 -12.99
C SER A 98 -13.57 -2.13 -12.59
N ASP A 99 -12.55 -2.96 -12.79
CA ASP A 99 -11.15 -2.62 -12.54
C ASP A 99 -10.29 -2.87 -13.80
N TRP A 100 -8.97 -2.75 -13.65
CA TRP A 100 -7.99 -2.90 -14.74
C TRP A 100 -7.34 -4.29 -14.79
N GLY A 101 -7.92 -5.29 -14.14
CA GLY A 101 -7.40 -6.66 -14.13
C GLY A 101 -7.45 -7.28 -15.52
N ARG A 102 -6.27 -7.61 -16.06
CA ARG A 102 -6.10 -8.26 -17.37
C ARG A 102 -5.07 -9.37 -17.28
N THR A 103 -5.39 -10.54 -17.82
CA THR A 103 -4.44 -11.65 -17.89
C THR A 103 -4.62 -12.50 -19.14
N TYR A 104 -3.51 -12.94 -19.73
CA TYR A 104 -3.54 -13.91 -20.82
C TYR A 104 -3.82 -15.33 -20.32
N VAL A 105 -3.73 -15.58 -19.01
CA VAL A 105 -3.93 -16.91 -18.41
C VAL A 105 -5.38 -17.40 -18.59
N TRP A 106 -6.35 -16.50 -18.81
CA TRP A 106 -7.74 -16.89 -19.14
C TRP A 106 -7.89 -17.67 -20.44
N TYR A 107 -6.92 -17.57 -21.34
CA TYR A 107 -6.97 -18.24 -22.63
C TYR A 107 -6.23 -19.60 -22.61
N LEU A 108 -5.58 -19.94 -21.50
CA LEU A 108 -4.87 -21.20 -21.33
C LEU A 108 -5.82 -22.28 -20.83
N ASN A 109 -6.30 -23.14 -21.74
CA ASN A 109 -7.23 -24.23 -21.41
C ASN A 109 -6.57 -25.61 -21.38
N ASN A 110 -5.39 -25.75 -22.00
CA ASN A 110 -4.68 -27.03 -22.06
C ASN A 110 -3.88 -27.23 -20.75
N PRO A 111 -4.12 -28.31 -19.98
CA PRO A 111 -3.40 -28.58 -18.74
C PRO A 111 -1.88 -28.59 -18.89
N LEU A 112 -1.35 -29.11 -20.00
CA LEU A 112 0.09 -29.12 -20.26
C LEU A 112 0.64 -27.68 -20.37
N VAL A 113 -0.07 -26.80 -21.07
CA VAL A 113 0.36 -25.40 -21.26
C VAL A 113 0.32 -24.64 -19.94
N ILE A 114 -0.71 -24.88 -19.11
CA ILE A 114 -0.80 -24.30 -17.76
C ILE A 114 0.40 -24.76 -16.90
N TRP A 115 0.73 -26.05 -16.91
CA TRP A 115 1.88 -26.57 -16.18
C TRP A 115 3.22 -26.04 -16.71
N LEU A 116 3.40 -25.92 -18.02
CA LEU A 116 4.61 -25.33 -18.60
C LEU A 116 4.76 -23.85 -18.23
N HIS A 117 3.66 -23.09 -18.27
CA HIS A 117 3.64 -21.69 -17.83
C HIS A 117 3.99 -21.56 -16.34
N HIS A 118 3.42 -22.42 -15.49
CA HIS A 118 3.70 -22.40 -14.06
C HIS A 118 5.12 -22.85 -13.72
N ALA A 119 5.64 -23.87 -14.43
CA ALA A 119 7.02 -24.30 -14.31
C ALA A 119 8.01 -23.19 -14.70
N LEU A 120 7.71 -22.44 -15.78
CA LEU A 120 8.46 -21.23 -16.14
C LEU A 120 8.40 -20.18 -15.01
N THR A 121 7.23 -19.97 -14.41
CA THR A 121 7.05 -19.02 -13.30
C THR A 121 7.89 -19.42 -12.07
N ILE A 122 7.88 -20.70 -11.69
CA ILE A 122 8.72 -21.24 -10.62
C ILE A 122 10.21 -21.05 -10.95
N ALA A 123 10.64 -21.36 -12.18
CA ALA A 123 12.04 -21.18 -12.58
C ALA A 123 12.47 -19.72 -12.53
N VAL A 124 11.66 -18.80 -13.05
CA VAL A 124 11.95 -17.35 -13.04
C VAL A 124 12.01 -16.82 -11.61
N THR A 125 11.06 -17.19 -10.75
CA THR A 125 11.03 -16.74 -9.35
C THR A 125 12.18 -17.32 -8.53
N ALA A 126 12.59 -18.57 -8.79
CA ALA A 126 13.79 -19.16 -8.21
C ALA A 126 15.07 -18.40 -8.64
N CYS A 127 15.22 -18.12 -9.94
CA CYS A 127 16.33 -17.32 -10.45
C CYS A 127 16.33 -15.90 -9.84
N PHE A 128 15.16 -15.26 -9.72
CA PHE A 128 15.03 -13.97 -9.05
C PHE A 128 15.40 -14.04 -7.56
N ALA A 129 15.03 -15.12 -6.85
CA ALA A 129 15.30 -15.33 -5.43
C ALA A 129 16.79 -15.56 -5.12
N VAL A 130 17.54 -16.22 -6.00
CA VAL A 130 19.01 -16.33 -5.87
C VAL A 130 19.74 -15.13 -6.47
N GLY A 131 19.04 -14.30 -7.22
CA GLY A 131 19.59 -13.11 -7.87
C GLY A 131 20.43 -13.45 -9.10
N LEU A 132 19.92 -14.34 -9.95
CA LEU A 132 20.47 -14.67 -11.27
C LEU A 132 19.73 -13.88 -12.35
N LEU A 133 20.48 -13.14 -13.17
CA LEU A 133 20.02 -12.26 -14.24
C LEU A 133 18.89 -11.33 -13.77
N THR A 134 19.06 -10.69 -12.61
CA THR A 134 18.04 -9.91 -11.91
C THR A 134 17.39 -8.83 -12.78
N ARG A 135 18.14 -8.23 -13.71
CA ARG A 135 17.62 -7.26 -14.69
C ARG A 135 16.51 -7.83 -15.57
N PHE A 136 16.50 -9.13 -15.82
CA PHE A 136 15.46 -9.82 -16.57
C PHE A 136 14.50 -10.59 -15.68
N THR A 137 14.99 -11.28 -14.65
CA THR A 137 14.14 -12.12 -13.81
C THR A 137 13.20 -11.30 -12.93
N ALA A 138 13.57 -10.09 -12.49
CA ALA A 138 12.68 -9.21 -11.74
C ALA A 138 11.43 -8.75 -12.52
N PRO A 139 11.55 -8.14 -13.72
CA PRO A 139 10.37 -7.73 -14.49
C PRO A 139 9.55 -8.94 -14.99
N ILE A 140 10.19 -10.04 -15.36
CA ILE A 140 9.47 -11.25 -15.78
C ILE A 140 8.73 -11.87 -14.59
N ALA A 141 9.35 -11.95 -13.40
CA ALA A 141 8.69 -12.44 -12.18
C ALA A 141 7.48 -11.57 -11.82
N TRP A 142 7.62 -10.24 -11.86
CA TRP A 142 6.51 -9.32 -11.64
C TRP A 142 5.37 -9.57 -12.61
N LEU A 143 5.67 -9.65 -13.91
CA LEU A 143 4.65 -9.86 -14.94
C LEU A 143 3.93 -11.19 -14.75
N LEU A 144 4.66 -12.29 -14.57
CA LEU A 144 4.07 -13.62 -14.37
C LEU A 144 3.20 -13.66 -13.11
N GLN A 145 3.68 -13.08 -12.01
CA GLN A 145 2.92 -12.96 -10.76
C GLN A 145 1.65 -12.14 -10.99
N LEU A 146 1.73 -10.96 -11.61
CA LEU A 146 0.58 -10.09 -11.85
C LEU A 146 -0.48 -10.77 -12.73
N MET A 147 -0.05 -11.47 -13.78
CA MET A 147 -0.96 -12.21 -14.66
C MET A 147 -1.65 -13.36 -13.93
N LEU A 148 -0.97 -14.03 -13.01
CA LEU A 148 -1.59 -15.04 -12.14
C LEU A 148 -2.53 -14.39 -11.12
N LEU A 149 -2.19 -13.25 -10.53
CA LEU A 149 -3.08 -12.57 -9.58
C LEU A 149 -4.39 -12.13 -10.20
N HIS A 150 -4.35 -11.55 -11.41
CA HIS A 150 -5.58 -11.22 -12.14
C HIS A 150 -6.38 -12.47 -12.54
N ARG A 151 -5.74 -13.65 -12.65
CA ARG A 151 -6.47 -14.91 -12.85
C ARG A 151 -7.12 -15.40 -11.54
N LEU A 152 -6.42 -15.21 -10.43
CA LEU A 152 -6.78 -15.73 -9.10
C LEU A 152 -7.64 -14.75 -8.28
N THR A 153 -8.18 -13.71 -8.91
CA THR A 153 -9.11 -12.78 -8.27
C THR A 153 -10.28 -13.54 -7.64
N GLY A 154 -10.45 -13.38 -6.33
CA GLY A 154 -11.39 -14.15 -5.50
C GLY A 154 -10.74 -15.16 -4.55
N THR A 155 -9.47 -15.53 -4.79
CA THR A 155 -8.65 -16.34 -3.87
C THR A 155 -7.41 -15.59 -3.38
N LEU A 156 -7.33 -14.29 -3.64
CA LEU A 156 -6.20 -13.45 -3.27
C LEU A 156 -6.15 -13.18 -1.77
N PHE A 157 -4.93 -13.06 -1.25
CA PHE A 157 -4.66 -12.69 0.12
C PHE A 157 -3.69 -11.49 0.18
N GLY A 158 -3.62 -10.80 1.32
CA GLY A 158 -2.78 -9.60 1.48
C GLY A 158 -1.30 -9.84 1.18
N LEU A 159 -0.81 -11.08 1.41
CA LEU A 159 0.54 -11.50 1.02
C LEU A 159 0.81 -11.25 -0.46
N ASP A 160 -0.13 -11.63 -1.33
CA ASP A 160 0.04 -11.57 -2.77
C ASP A 160 0.27 -10.14 -3.24
N GLN A 161 -0.46 -9.20 -2.65
CA GLN A 161 -0.30 -7.77 -2.91
C GLN A 161 1.07 -7.28 -2.47
N ILE A 162 1.51 -7.67 -1.27
CA ILE A 162 2.78 -7.22 -0.69
C ILE A 162 3.97 -7.65 -1.54
N VAL A 163 4.00 -8.93 -1.88
CA VAL A 163 5.09 -9.52 -2.64
C VAL A 163 5.10 -8.94 -4.06
N THR A 164 3.93 -8.71 -4.66
CA THR A 164 3.81 -8.15 -6.02
C THR A 164 4.29 -6.71 -6.11
N TYR A 165 3.88 -5.81 -5.21
CA TYR A 165 4.40 -4.44 -5.24
C TYR A 165 5.90 -4.41 -4.87
N SER A 166 6.34 -5.30 -3.98
CA SER A 166 7.76 -5.37 -3.60
C SER A 166 8.63 -5.69 -4.80
N VAL A 167 8.25 -6.72 -5.57
CA VAL A 167 8.97 -7.09 -6.80
C VAL A 167 8.83 -6.02 -7.88
N MET A 168 7.69 -5.30 -7.92
CA MET A 168 7.45 -4.16 -8.81
C MET A 168 8.51 -3.06 -8.65
N TYR A 169 8.81 -2.67 -7.42
CA TYR A 169 9.81 -1.63 -7.18
C TYR A 169 11.24 -2.17 -7.23
N LEU A 170 11.46 -3.41 -6.81
CA LEU A 170 12.79 -4.03 -6.87
C LEU A 170 13.32 -4.14 -8.30
N MET A 171 12.45 -4.32 -9.31
CA MET A 171 12.87 -4.36 -10.71
C MET A 171 13.52 -3.05 -11.19
N LEU A 172 13.18 -1.92 -10.56
CA LEU A 172 13.77 -0.60 -10.87
C LEU A 172 15.15 -0.41 -10.24
N SER A 173 15.54 -1.27 -9.30
CA SER A 173 16.75 -1.13 -8.50
C SER A 173 17.87 -2.09 -8.93
N PRO A 174 19.14 -1.79 -8.62
CA PRO A 174 20.24 -2.75 -8.77
C PRO A 174 20.26 -3.77 -7.62
N CYS A 175 19.12 -4.40 -7.30
CA CYS A 175 19.00 -5.36 -6.18
C CYS A 175 19.78 -6.67 -6.38
N GLY A 176 20.26 -6.94 -7.60
CA GLY A 176 21.21 -8.01 -7.90
C GLY A 176 22.68 -7.64 -7.71
N SER A 177 23.01 -6.44 -7.25
CA SER A 177 24.41 -6.03 -7.06
C SER A 177 25.10 -6.65 -5.84
N TRP A 178 24.34 -7.17 -4.87
CA TRP A 178 24.84 -7.73 -3.61
C TRP A 178 24.04 -8.97 -3.18
N LEU A 179 24.67 -9.90 -2.46
CA LEU A 179 24.10 -11.19 -2.02
C LEU A 179 23.29 -11.90 -3.13
N SER A 180 23.91 -12.09 -4.29
CA SER A 180 23.26 -12.60 -5.49
C SER A 180 24.25 -13.42 -6.33
N VAL A 181 23.71 -14.29 -7.19
CA VAL A 181 24.49 -14.97 -8.22
C VAL A 181 25.07 -13.96 -9.22
N ASP A 182 24.36 -12.88 -9.53
CA ASP A 182 24.85 -11.77 -10.37
C ASP A 182 26.11 -11.13 -9.80
N ALA A 183 26.18 -10.92 -8.48
CA ALA A 183 27.37 -10.40 -7.82
C ALA A 183 28.54 -11.39 -7.92
N TRP A 184 28.27 -12.68 -7.75
CA TRP A 184 29.29 -13.73 -7.92
C TRP A 184 29.81 -13.83 -9.36
N ILE A 185 28.92 -13.76 -10.36
CA ILE A 185 29.30 -13.75 -11.79
C ILE A 185 30.14 -12.51 -12.11
N ARG A 186 29.73 -11.33 -11.62
CA ARG A 186 30.49 -10.08 -11.78
C ARG A 186 31.93 -10.24 -11.30
N ASP A 187 32.09 -10.73 -10.07
CA ASP A 187 33.41 -10.89 -9.45
C ASP A 187 34.26 -11.93 -10.20
N ARG A 188 33.62 -12.91 -10.87
CA ARG A 188 34.31 -13.92 -11.70
C ARG A 188 34.73 -13.39 -13.08
N LEU A 189 33.95 -12.47 -13.65
CA LEU A 189 34.24 -11.84 -14.94
C LEU A 189 35.25 -10.69 -14.82
N GLY A 190 35.41 -10.12 -13.62
CA GLY A 190 36.44 -9.11 -13.29
C GLY A 190 36.40 -7.93 -14.25
N ASP A 191 37.58 -7.54 -14.73
CA ASP A 191 37.81 -6.38 -15.60
C ASP A 191 36.94 -6.36 -16.87
N ARG A 192 36.45 -7.52 -17.33
CA ARG A 192 35.56 -7.60 -18.50
C ARG A 192 34.26 -6.82 -18.27
N VAL A 193 33.72 -6.87 -17.06
CA VAL A 193 32.48 -6.14 -16.71
C VAL A 193 32.72 -4.64 -16.71
N GLU A 194 33.89 -4.19 -16.26
CA GLU A 194 34.24 -2.76 -16.26
C GLU A 194 34.46 -2.23 -17.68
N SER A 195 35.00 -3.07 -18.58
CA SER A 195 35.24 -2.70 -19.99
C SER A 195 33.99 -2.73 -20.88
N ASP A 196 32.99 -3.57 -20.57
CA ASP A 196 31.78 -3.74 -21.39
C ASP A 196 30.53 -3.17 -20.69
N ARG A 197 29.99 -2.09 -21.26
CA ARG A 197 28.78 -1.41 -20.77
C ARG A 197 27.56 -2.35 -20.66
N ARG A 198 27.43 -3.37 -21.52
CA ARG A 198 26.31 -4.32 -21.46
C ARG A 198 26.43 -5.24 -20.26
N LEU A 199 27.65 -5.74 -19.99
CA LEU A 199 27.92 -6.55 -18.81
C LEU A 199 27.80 -5.72 -17.53
N ALA A 200 28.26 -4.47 -17.52
CA ALA A 200 28.10 -3.55 -16.38
C ALA A 200 26.63 -3.29 -16.04
N TRP A 201 25.76 -3.16 -17.05
CA TRP A 201 24.32 -3.00 -16.84
C TRP A 201 23.68 -4.28 -16.28
N LEU A 202 24.06 -5.45 -16.83
CA LEU A 202 23.54 -6.75 -16.45
C LEU A 202 23.97 -7.17 -15.03
N PHE A 203 25.22 -6.88 -14.67
CA PHE A 203 25.84 -7.23 -13.40
C PHE A 203 26.31 -5.97 -12.65
N PRO A 204 25.39 -5.17 -12.07
CA PRO A 204 25.71 -3.88 -11.49
C PRO A 204 26.62 -3.99 -10.26
N GLN A 205 27.44 -2.96 -10.03
CA GLN A 205 28.24 -2.81 -8.81
C GLN A 205 27.37 -2.36 -7.61
N PRO A 206 27.73 -2.71 -6.36
CA PRO A 206 26.99 -2.34 -5.16
C PRO A 206 27.30 -0.90 -4.69
N THR A 207 27.28 0.07 -5.60
CA THR A 207 27.57 1.48 -5.35
C THR A 207 26.29 2.30 -5.12
N PRO A 208 26.37 3.46 -4.45
CA PRO A 208 25.22 4.36 -4.31
C PRO A 208 24.65 4.76 -5.68
N SER A 209 23.33 4.72 -5.83
CA SER A 209 22.67 5.12 -7.07
C SER A 209 21.33 5.78 -6.82
N VAL A 210 20.94 6.66 -7.75
CA VAL A 210 19.62 7.30 -7.79
C VAL A 210 18.51 6.26 -7.89
N ALA A 211 18.69 5.25 -8.76
CA ALA A 211 17.72 4.18 -8.95
C ALA A 211 17.44 3.38 -7.66
N ALA A 212 18.48 3.13 -6.84
CA ALA A 212 18.31 2.50 -5.54
C ALA A 212 17.52 3.40 -4.57
N ASN A 213 17.76 4.70 -4.58
CA ASN A 213 16.99 5.62 -3.73
C ASN A 213 15.52 5.72 -4.17
N ILE A 214 15.25 5.91 -5.47
CA ILE A 214 13.87 5.96 -6.00
C ILE A 214 13.10 4.69 -5.62
N ALA A 215 13.66 3.51 -5.85
CA ALA A 215 13.00 2.25 -5.47
C ALA A 215 12.77 2.14 -3.96
N THR A 216 13.74 2.58 -3.14
CA THR A 216 13.61 2.63 -1.68
C THR A 216 12.48 3.58 -1.25
N ARG A 217 12.40 4.79 -1.80
CA ARG A 217 11.37 5.78 -1.48
C ARG A 217 9.99 5.32 -1.91
N LEU A 218 9.87 4.71 -3.10
CA LEU A 218 8.61 4.14 -3.56
C LEU A 218 8.12 3.03 -2.63
N LEU A 219 9.00 2.12 -2.19
CA LEU A 219 8.67 1.08 -1.21
C LEU A 219 8.24 1.68 0.14
N GLN A 220 8.97 2.68 0.64
CA GLN A 220 8.67 3.38 1.90
C GLN A 220 7.29 4.06 1.84
N LEU A 221 7.03 4.82 0.78
CA LEU A 221 5.76 5.51 0.57
C LEU A 221 4.60 4.53 0.39
N HIS A 222 4.79 3.43 -0.35
CA HIS A 222 3.75 2.42 -0.52
C HIS A 222 3.39 1.76 0.81
N LEU A 223 4.38 1.46 1.67
CA LEU A 223 4.11 0.99 3.03
C LEU A 223 3.34 2.02 3.87
N CYS A 224 3.72 3.30 3.80
CA CYS A 224 2.98 4.38 4.45
C CYS A 224 1.51 4.42 4.00
N ILE A 225 1.24 4.24 2.70
CA ILE A 225 -0.11 4.19 2.14
C ILE A 225 -0.86 2.97 2.68
N ILE A 226 -0.25 1.78 2.67
CA ILE A 226 -0.87 0.54 3.17
C ILE A 226 -1.30 0.70 4.64
N TYR A 227 -0.40 1.20 5.50
CA TYR A 227 -0.72 1.40 6.91
C TYR A 227 -1.75 2.50 7.13
N LEU A 228 -1.62 3.64 6.45
CA LEU A 228 -2.55 4.75 6.59
C LEU A 228 -3.97 4.33 6.20
N PHE A 229 -4.14 3.72 5.03
CA PHE A 229 -5.47 3.28 4.58
C PHE A 229 -5.97 2.08 5.38
N GLY A 230 -5.09 1.19 5.83
CA GLY A 230 -5.42 0.12 6.78
C GLY A 230 -5.97 0.68 8.09
N GLY A 231 -5.32 1.71 8.64
CA GLY A 231 -5.73 2.40 9.87
C GLY A 231 -7.00 3.20 9.70
N LEU A 232 -7.16 3.94 8.60
CA LEU A 232 -8.39 4.69 8.29
C LEU A 232 -9.59 3.76 8.07
N ALA A 233 -9.39 2.61 7.43
CA ALA A 233 -10.44 1.59 7.29
C ALA A 233 -10.86 1.05 8.67
N LYS A 234 -9.91 0.80 9.57
CA LYS A 234 -10.19 0.42 10.97
C LYS A 234 -10.88 1.54 11.75
N ALA A 235 -10.48 2.80 11.56
CA ALA A 235 -11.09 3.97 12.18
C ALA A 235 -12.58 4.13 11.82
N ARG A 236 -13.05 3.55 10.71
CA ARG A 236 -14.48 3.52 10.39
C ARG A 236 -15.28 2.48 11.19
N GLY A 237 -14.61 1.47 11.76
CA GLY A 237 -15.25 0.39 12.51
C GLY A 237 -15.45 0.75 13.98
N THR A 238 -16.67 0.60 14.49
CA THR A 238 -17.01 0.90 15.89
C THR A 238 -16.21 0.06 16.89
N SER A 239 -15.90 -1.19 16.54
CA SER A 239 -15.15 -2.12 17.39
C SER A 239 -13.72 -1.66 17.71
N TRP A 240 -13.13 -0.79 16.87
CA TRP A 240 -11.81 -0.24 17.12
C TRP A 240 -11.86 0.88 18.16
N TRP A 241 -12.93 1.66 18.17
CA TRP A 241 -13.15 2.77 19.11
C TRP A 241 -13.67 2.32 20.47
N ASP A 242 -14.51 1.30 20.52
CA ASP A 242 -14.95 0.71 21.79
C ASP A 242 -13.89 -0.24 22.41
N GLY A 243 -12.80 -0.48 21.68
CA GLY A 243 -11.66 -1.30 22.11
C GLY A 243 -11.89 -2.82 22.00
N THR A 244 -13.01 -3.28 21.45
CA THR A 244 -13.35 -4.70 21.38
C THR A 244 -12.73 -5.44 20.19
N ALA A 245 -12.17 -4.73 19.20
CA ALA A 245 -11.63 -5.33 17.97
C ALA A 245 -10.62 -6.45 18.22
N MET A 246 -9.60 -6.20 19.04
CA MET A 246 -8.58 -7.22 19.35
C MET A 246 -9.14 -8.38 20.16
N TRP A 247 -10.17 -8.14 20.98
CA TRP A 247 -10.86 -9.20 21.70
C TRP A 247 -11.61 -10.12 20.74
N TYR A 248 -12.34 -9.57 19.75
CA TYR A 248 -13.03 -10.36 18.74
C TYR A 248 -12.06 -11.14 17.85
N SER A 249 -10.95 -10.51 17.43
CA SER A 249 -9.90 -11.19 16.66
C SER A 249 -9.28 -12.35 17.46
N ALA A 250 -9.02 -12.14 18.76
CA ALA A 250 -8.52 -13.18 19.66
C ALA A 250 -9.60 -14.18 20.13
N GLY A 251 -10.86 -14.01 19.74
CA GLY A 251 -11.93 -14.97 19.98
C GLY A 251 -12.25 -15.83 18.75
N ASN A 252 -11.64 -15.53 17.61
CA ASN A 252 -11.94 -16.21 16.35
C ASN A 252 -11.04 -17.44 16.15
N PHE A 253 -11.55 -18.61 16.54
CA PHE A 253 -10.84 -19.88 16.44
C PHE A 253 -10.42 -20.26 15.01
N GLU A 254 -11.08 -19.73 13.97
CA GLU A 254 -10.71 -20.01 12.58
C GLU A 254 -9.39 -19.36 12.17
N TYR A 255 -8.98 -18.29 12.87
CA TYR A 255 -7.78 -17.52 12.56
C TYR A 255 -6.68 -17.66 13.63
N GLN A 256 -6.82 -18.60 14.58
CA GLN A 256 -5.85 -18.77 15.67
C GLN A 256 -4.99 -20.01 15.47
N SER A 257 -3.67 -19.83 15.51
CA SER A 257 -2.71 -20.93 15.61
C SER A 257 -2.31 -21.25 17.04
N LEU A 258 -2.44 -20.26 17.94
CA LEU A 258 -2.22 -20.43 19.38
C LEU A 258 -3.42 -19.91 20.15
N ASP A 259 -3.69 -20.52 21.30
CA ASP A 259 -4.79 -20.12 22.17
C ASP A 259 -4.54 -18.73 22.77
N LEU A 260 -5.27 -17.73 22.27
CA LEU A 260 -5.28 -16.37 22.82
C LEU A 260 -6.50 -16.12 23.72
N THR A 261 -7.29 -17.13 24.07
CA THR A 261 -8.49 -16.94 24.90
C THR A 261 -8.15 -16.38 26.29
N TRP A 262 -6.91 -16.49 26.75
CA TRP A 262 -6.43 -15.83 27.96
C TRP A 262 -6.60 -14.29 27.92
N ILE A 263 -6.54 -13.66 26.74
CA ILE A 263 -6.78 -12.23 26.55
C ILE A 263 -8.20 -11.84 27.00
N SER A 264 -9.17 -12.76 26.90
CA SER A 264 -10.54 -12.53 27.36
C SER A 264 -10.63 -12.25 28.87
N LYS A 265 -9.66 -12.74 29.65
CA LYS A 265 -9.57 -12.48 31.10
C LYS A 265 -9.04 -11.09 31.43
N PHE A 266 -8.46 -10.39 30.44
CA PHE A 266 -7.88 -9.07 30.59
C PHE A 266 -8.44 -8.07 29.55
N PRO A 267 -9.73 -7.67 29.65
CA PRO A 267 -10.37 -6.78 28.68
C PRO A 267 -9.63 -5.45 28.46
N ARG A 268 -8.94 -4.94 29.50
CA ARG A 268 -8.12 -3.73 29.39
C ARG A 268 -6.94 -3.92 28.43
N ILE A 269 -6.30 -5.09 28.43
CA ILE A 269 -5.19 -5.39 27.51
C ILE A 269 -5.72 -5.44 26.08
N ALA A 270 -6.84 -6.12 25.85
CA ALA A 270 -7.47 -6.17 24.53
C ALA A 270 -7.86 -4.76 24.03
N SER A 271 -8.46 -3.94 24.89
CA SER A 271 -8.80 -2.57 24.58
C SER A 271 -7.56 -1.72 24.26
N SER A 272 -6.51 -1.78 25.09
CA SER A 272 -5.26 -1.07 24.83
C SER A 272 -4.61 -1.49 23.52
N LEU A 273 -4.61 -2.78 23.19
CA LEU A 273 -4.08 -3.28 21.91
C LEU A 273 -4.90 -2.75 20.72
N SER A 274 -6.24 -2.73 20.81
CA SER A 274 -7.10 -2.19 19.75
C SER A 274 -6.76 -0.73 19.44
N HIS A 275 -6.67 0.11 20.48
CA HIS A 275 -6.35 1.53 20.32
C HIS A 275 -4.90 1.75 19.88
N LEU A 276 -3.95 0.95 20.39
CA LEU A 276 -2.54 1.05 20.01
C LEU A 276 -2.34 0.70 18.53
N THR A 277 -2.98 -0.38 18.04
CA THR A 277 -2.94 -0.74 16.62
C THR A 277 -3.53 0.36 15.76
N LEU A 278 -4.70 0.92 16.14
CA LEU A 278 -5.32 2.01 15.40
C LEU A 278 -4.43 3.26 15.36
N PHE A 279 -3.94 3.70 16.51
CA PHE A 279 -3.04 4.85 16.61
C PHE A 279 -1.77 4.65 15.79
N TRP A 280 -1.13 3.49 15.95
CA TRP A 280 0.12 3.19 15.27
C TRP A 280 -0.05 3.14 13.75
N GLU A 281 -1.09 2.47 13.22
CA GLU A 281 -1.31 2.40 11.77
C GLU A 281 -1.59 3.77 11.15
N VAL A 282 -2.43 4.60 11.79
CA VAL A 282 -2.77 5.94 11.29
C VAL A 282 -1.57 6.87 11.35
N THR A 283 -0.78 6.81 12.42
CA THR A 283 0.38 7.70 12.61
C THR A 283 1.66 7.18 11.97
N TYR A 284 1.70 5.92 11.50
CA TYR A 284 2.87 5.29 10.90
C TYR A 284 3.51 6.17 9.83
N ALA A 285 2.69 6.69 8.90
CA ALA A 285 3.13 7.47 7.76
C ALA A 285 3.84 8.78 8.15
N ALA A 286 3.58 9.31 9.35
CA ALA A 286 4.25 10.49 9.90
C ALA A 286 5.43 10.12 10.80
N LEU A 287 5.25 9.14 11.70
CA LEU A 287 6.23 8.83 12.75
C LEU A 287 7.38 7.95 12.28
N VAL A 288 7.31 7.33 11.10
CA VAL A 288 8.41 6.48 10.59
C VAL A 288 9.61 7.27 10.06
N TRP A 289 9.44 8.55 9.72
CA TRP A 289 10.51 9.35 9.11
C TRP A 289 11.53 9.92 10.11
N PRO A 290 11.11 10.52 11.24
CA PRO A 290 12.06 11.14 12.17
C PRO A 290 13.01 10.11 12.77
N ARG A 291 14.30 10.47 12.90
CA ARG A 291 15.36 9.56 13.37
C ARG A 291 15.07 8.98 14.77
N LEU A 292 14.42 9.77 15.63
CA LEU A 292 14.10 9.39 17.01
C LEU A 292 12.95 8.38 17.10
N THR A 293 11.87 8.58 16.34
CA THR A 293 10.66 7.75 16.40
C THR A 293 10.76 6.51 15.51
N ARG A 294 11.55 6.55 14.44
CA ARG A 294 11.69 5.47 13.47
C ARG A 294 12.02 4.10 14.10
N PRO A 295 13.00 3.94 15.02
CA PRO A 295 13.29 2.65 15.62
C PRO A 295 12.11 2.09 16.42
N LEU A 296 11.37 2.94 17.14
CA LEU A 296 10.19 2.54 17.90
C LEU A 296 9.04 2.09 16.98
N VAL A 297 8.82 2.81 15.88
CA VAL A 297 7.80 2.46 14.89
C VAL A 297 8.12 1.12 14.22
N ILE A 298 9.38 0.91 13.83
CA ILE A 298 9.85 -0.36 13.25
C ILE A 298 9.77 -1.51 14.26
N ALA A 299 10.15 -1.28 15.52
CA ALA A 299 10.05 -2.29 16.58
C ALA A 299 8.58 -2.70 16.82
N THR A 300 7.67 -1.72 16.83
CA THR A 300 6.22 -1.99 16.90
C THR A 300 5.74 -2.77 15.67
N ALA A 301 6.23 -2.45 14.46
CA ALA A 301 5.93 -3.21 13.24
C ALA A 301 6.34 -4.69 13.38
N ILE A 302 7.55 -4.93 13.88
CA ILE A 302 8.07 -6.28 14.13
C ILE A 302 7.19 -7.01 15.15
N ALA A 303 6.83 -6.35 16.25
CA ALA A 303 5.99 -6.96 17.29
C ALA A 303 4.59 -7.31 16.78
N VAL A 304 3.94 -6.38 16.05
CA VAL A 304 2.59 -6.59 15.50
C VAL A 304 2.59 -7.71 14.46
N HIS A 305 3.47 -7.64 13.46
CA HIS A 305 3.49 -8.63 12.38
C HIS A 305 4.08 -9.97 12.82
N GLY A 306 5.00 -9.97 13.78
CA GLY A 306 5.46 -11.18 14.46
C GLY A 306 4.35 -11.84 15.26
N GLY A 307 3.54 -11.04 15.96
CA GLY A 307 2.35 -11.52 16.65
C GLY A 307 1.33 -12.13 15.68
N ILE A 308 1.07 -11.50 14.54
CA ILE A 308 0.20 -12.03 13.49
C ILE A 308 0.75 -13.35 12.94
N ALA A 309 2.06 -13.42 12.67
CA ALA A 309 2.70 -14.63 12.18
C ALA A 309 2.56 -15.80 13.15
N ILE A 310 2.85 -15.57 14.43
CA ILE A 310 2.94 -16.63 15.45
C ILE A 310 1.56 -17.02 15.97
N PHE A 311 0.72 -16.04 16.33
CA PHE A 311 -0.55 -16.32 17.01
C PHE A 311 -1.72 -16.49 16.05
N MET A 312 -1.72 -15.81 14.90
CA MET A 312 -2.84 -15.83 13.93
C MET A 312 -2.61 -16.76 12.72
N GLY A 313 -1.52 -17.53 12.70
CA GLY A 313 -1.23 -18.51 11.64
C GLY A 313 -0.84 -17.94 10.28
N MET A 314 -0.72 -16.61 10.17
CA MET A 314 -0.40 -15.92 8.93
C MET A 314 1.11 -15.67 8.81
N ILE A 315 1.90 -16.74 8.90
CA ILE A 315 3.38 -16.67 8.97
C ILE A 315 3.96 -15.96 7.74
N THR A 316 3.45 -16.28 6.56
CA THR A 316 3.94 -15.72 5.29
C THR A 316 3.67 -14.22 5.20
N PHE A 317 2.47 -13.78 5.54
CA PHE A 317 2.12 -12.36 5.58
C PHE A 317 2.94 -11.60 6.63
N GLY A 318 2.99 -12.08 7.87
CA GLY A 318 3.71 -11.41 8.94
C GLY A 318 5.21 -11.31 8.66
N SER A 319 5.84 -12.40 8.18
CA SER A 319 7.26 -12.38 7.82
C SER A 319 7.57 -11.43 6.66
N MET A 320 6.71 -11.40 5.63
CA MET A 320 6.91 -10.49 4.51
C MET A 320 6.69 -9.02 4.91
N MET A 321 5.72 -8.73 5.77
CA MET A 321 5.53 -7.39 6.32
C MET A 321 6.75 -6.95 7.14
N ILE A 322 7.30 -7.82 8.00
CA ILE A 322 8.54 -7.52 8.73
C ILE A 322 9.67 -7.18 7.74
N ALA A 323 9.88 -8.03 6.73
CA ALA A 323 10.91 -7.82 5.72
C ALA A 323 10.72 -6.49 4.97
N ALA A 324 9.49 -6.17 4.58
CA ALA A 324 9.18 -4.90 3.91
C ALA A 324 9.49 -3.69 4.80
N ASN A 325 9.17 -3.73 6.09
CA ASN A 325 9.45 -2.63 7.02
C ASN A 325 10.96 -2.40 7.22
N MET A 326 11.81 -3.40 6.95
CA MET A 326 13.26 -3.23 7.00
C MET A 326 13.77 -2.22 5.97
N ILE A 327 12.97 -1.84 4.95
CA ILE A 327 13.37 -0.80 3.99
C ILE A 327 13.62 0.58 4.63
N PHE A 328 13.12 0.81 5.85
CA PHE A 328 13.40 2.01 6.64
C PHE A 328 14.72 1.93 7.41
N VAL A 329 15.37 0.77 7.47
CA VAL A 329 16.70 0.60 8.05
C VAL A 329 17.75 1.18 7.09
N GLN A 330 18.74 1.85 7.66
CA GLN A 330 19.86 2.41 6.91
C GLN A 330 20.80 1.29 6.43
N PRO A 331 21.18 1.23 5.13
CA PRO A 331 22.16 0.28 4.61
C PRO A 331 23.47 0.26 5.40
N GLU A 332 23.90 1.42 5.89
CA GLU A 332 25.13 1.60 6.65
C GLU A 332 25.05 0.90 8.01
N PHE A 333 23.88 0.92 8.66
CA PHE A 333 23.65 0.20 9.91
C PHE A 333 23.73 -1.32 9.68
N LEU A 334 23.12 -1.82 8.60
CA LEU A 334 23.22 -3.22 8.20
C LEU A 334 24.67 -3.65 7.96
N LEU A 335 25.44 -2.84 7.22
CA LEU A 335 26.84 -3.13 6.91
C LEU A 335 27.72 -3.15 8.15
N ARG A 336 27.53 -2.18 9.07
CA ARG A 336 28.22 -2.14 10.37
C ARG A 336 27.89 -3.36 11.21
N LEU A 337 26.62 -3.78 11.26
CA LEU A 337 26.18 -4.95 12.02
C LEU A 337 26.83 -6.26 11.53
N ILE A 338 27.08 -6.37 10.22
CA ILE A 338 27.72 -7.54 9.60
C ILE A 338 29.26 -7.40 9.58
N GLY A 339 29.82 -6.33 10.18
CA GLY A 339 31.26 -6.12 10.30
C GLY A 339 31.96 -5.80 8.97
N ARG A 340 31.23 -5.26 7.97
CA ARG A 340 31.84 -4.86 6.70
C ARG A 340 32.22 -3.37 6.74
N PRO A 341 33.48 -3.02 6.41
CA PRO A 341 33.91 -1.62 6.38
C PRO A 341 33.10 -0.86 5.32
N LEU A 342 32.56 0.30 5.71
CA LEU A 342 32.05 1.29 4.76
C LEU A 342 33.25 1.86 4.02
N ARG A 343 33.16 1.90 2.70
CA ARG A 343 34.19 2.54 1.86
C ARG A 343 34.23 4.04 2.24
N GLU A 344 35.43 4.59 2.44
CA GLU A 344 35.63 5.92 3.04
C GLU A 344 34.95 7.06 2.25
N ASP A 345 34.84 6.90 0.93
CA ASP A 345 34.10 7.78 0.00
C ASP A 345 32.61 7.95 0.35
N VAL A 346 31.99 6.95 0.96
CA VAL A 346 30.57 6.99 1.39
C VAL A 346 30.40 7.66 2.76
N LEU A 347 31.46 7.72 3.57
CA LEU A 347 31.42 8.36 4.89
C LEU A 347 31.54 9.90 4.76
N GLU A 348 32.40 10.39 3.86
CA GLU A 348 32.60 11.83 3.63
C GLU A 348 31.35 12.54 3.07
N SER A 349 30.56 11.88 2.23
CA SER A 349 29.28 12.42 1.76
C SER A 349 28.26 12.58 2.88
N ARG A 350 28.35 11.73 3.91
CA ARG A 350 27.42 11.71 5.03
C ARG A 350 27.70 12.79 6.07
N ASP A 351 28.97 13.06 6.36
CA ASP A 351 29.33 14.12 7.31
C ASP A 351 28.87 15.48 6.78
N LYS A 352 28.87 15.69 5.45
CA LYS A 352 28.27 16.86 4.81
C LYS A 352 26.74 16.89 4.91
N GLU A 353 26.06 15.74 4.76
CA GLU A 353 24.60 15.65 4.85
C GLU A 353 24.04 15.72 6.28
N SER A 354 24.74 15.17 7.29
CA SER A 354 24.30 15.29 8.68
C SER A 354 24.53 16.69 9.22
N ILE A 355 25.63 17.34 8.82
CA ILE A 355 25.86 18.75 9.14
C ILE A 355 24.79 19.63 8.48
N ALA A 356 24.37 19.34 7.24
CA ALA A 356 23.29 20.08 6.57
C ALA A 356 21.91 19.87 7.22
N ASP A 357 21.56 18.62 7.59
CA ASP A 357 20.31 18.32 8.31
C ASP A 357 20.25 18.97 9.71
N ASP A 358 21.40 19.02 10.42
CA ASP A 358 21.48 19.57 11.77
C ASP A 358 21.63 21.12 11.75
N GLN A 359 22.12 21.72 10.65
CA GLN A 359 22.22 23.17 10.47
C GLN A 359 20.95 23.82 9.92
N GLU A 360 20.15 23.12 9.10
CA GLU A 360 18.85 23.65 8.62
C GLU A 360 17.80 23.82 9.73
N GLU A 361 18.03 23.26 10.93
CA GLU A 361 17.09 23.40 12.04
C GLU A 361 17.25 24.76 12.78
N TRP A 362 18.38 25.48 12.67
CA TRP A 362 18.61 26.76 13.36
C TRP A 362 19.70 27.65 12.71
N HIS A 363 19.53 28.15 11.48
CA HIS A 363 20.32 29.29 11.00
C HIS A 363 19.40 30.40 10.47
N ASP A 364 19.43 31.53 11.18
CA ASP A 364 18.91 32.80 10.71
C ASP A 364 19.57 33.13 9.36
N ALA A 365 18.75 33.22 8.31
CA ALA A 365 19.19 33.53 6.97
C ALA A 365 19.72 34.97 6.91
N GLU A 366 21.04 35.14 6.99
CA GLU A 366 21.71 36.33 6.46
C GLU A 366 21.58 36.29 4.94
N ILE A 367 20.70 37.14 4.41
CA ILE A 367 20.40 37.26 2.98
C ILE A 367 21.60 37.96 2.33
N ASP A 368 22.36 37.23 1.51
CA ASP A 368 23.35 37.79 0.59
C ASP A 368 22.60 38.39 -0.62
N THR A 369 22.63 39.72 -0.75
CA THR A 369 21.83 40.50 -1.70
C THR A 369 22.53 40.80 -3.03
N ASP A 370 23.75 40.32 -3.25
CA ASP A 370 24.58 40.86 -4.34
C ASP A 370 24.41 40.18 -5.71
N ASP A 371 23.57 39.15 -5.86
CA ASP A 371 23.51 38.36 -7.10
C ASP A 371 22.16 38.38 -7.88
N MET A 372 21.27 39.35 -7.62
CA MET A 372 19.99 39.46 -8.34
C MET A 372 19.85 40.77 -9.10
N ALA A 373 20.57 40.89 -10.22
CA ALA A 373 20.28 41.86 -11.27
C ALA A 373 19.94 41.12 -12.57
N TRP A 374 18.65 40.85 -12.82
CA TRP A 374 18.18 40.44 -14.16
C TRP A 374 16.79 40.97 -14.48
N ASP A 375 16.81 41.82 -15.51
CA ASP A 375 15.82 42.29 -16.49
C ASP A 375 14.33 41.97 -16.28
N ASP A 376 13.57 43.06 -16.09
CA ASP A 376 12.12 43.16 -16.31
C ASP A 376 11.83 43.20 -17.83
N ASP A 377 11.44 42.08 -18.42
CA ASP A 377 10.58 42.03 -19.60
C ASP A 377 10.25 40.55 -19.91
N ASP A 378 9.14 40.04 -19.35
CA ASP A 378 8.39 38.93 -19.94
C ASP A 378 6.97 38.89 -19.34
N ASP A 379 6.02 39.45 -20.08
CA ASP A 379 4.58 39.35 -19.86
C ASP A 379 4.12 37.89 -20.06
N LEU A 380 3.84 37.18 -18.97
CA LEU A 380 3.24 35.83 -19.01
C LEU A 380 1.71 35.91 -18.94
N VAL A 381 1.08 35.68 -20.09
CA VAL A 381 -0.35 35.46 -20.27
C VAL A 381 -0.75 34.09 -19.69
N LEU A 382 -1.68 34.08 -18.74
CA LEU A 382 -2.29 32.87 -18.17
C LEU A 382 -3.55 32.46 -18.94
N GLU A 383 -3.46 31.38 -19.72
CA GLU A 383 -4.63 30.60 -20.15
C GLU A 383 -4.84 29.42 -19.17
N VAL A 384 -5.99 29.42 -18.50
CA VAL A 384 -6.44 28.32 -17.62
C VAL A 384 -7.36 27.42 -18.43
N ASP A 385 -6.86 26.25 -18.83
CA ASP A 385 -7.70 25.18 -19.36
C ASP A 385 -8.02 24.16 -18.26
N ASN A 386 -9.31 23.91 -18.06
CA ASN A 386 -9.84 23.14 -16.94
C ASN A 386 -10.45 21.85 -17.48
N SER A 387 -9.63 20.81 -17.67
CA SER A 387 -10.13 19.46 -17.90
C SER A 387 -9.21 18.39 -17.32
N SER A 388 -9.67 17.71 -16.28
CA SER A 388 -9.61 16.24 -16.09
C SER A 388 -9.81 15.87 -14.62
N LYS A 389 -10.99 15.32 -14.32
CA LYS A 389 -11.20 14.52 -13.11
C LYS A 389 -10.87 13.07 -13.46
N SER A 390 -9.78 12.54 -12.92
CA SER A 390 -9.55 11.10 -12.83
C SER A 390 -9.56 10.70 -11.35
N SER A 391 -10.45 9.77 -11.01
CA SER A 391 -10.57 9.21 -9.66
C SER A 391 -10.03 7.79 -9.70
N ILE A 392 -9.01 7.54 -8.89
CA ILE A 392 -8.40 6.22 -8.67
C ILE A 392 -9.23 5.51 -7.60
N GLY A 393 -9.95 4.47 -8.00
CA GLY A 393 -10.71 3.60 -7.11
C GLY A 393 -9.84 2.43 -6.65
N LEU A 394 -9.61 2.31 -5.35
CA LEU A 394 -9.15 1.09 -4.70
C LEU A 394 -10.33 0.49 -3.93
N GLY A 395 -10.76 -0.69 -4.38
CA GLY A 395 -11.87 -1.43 -3.79
C GLY A 395 -11.46 -2.10 -2.47
N SER A 396 -12.11 -1.71 -1.40
CA SER A 396 -12.24 -2.51 -0.18
C SER A 396 -13.65 -3.10 -0.21
N SER A 397 -13.76 -4.40 -0.40
CA SER A 397 -15.02 -5.13 -0.20
C SER A 397 -15.14 -5.50 1.27
N ILE A 398 -16.39 -5.52 1.75
CA ILE A 398 -16.87 -5.78 3.12
C ILE A 398 -16.99 -4.52 3.98
N GLY A 399 -18.09 -3.82 3.75
CA GLY A 399 -18.71 -2.88 4.68
C GLY A 399 -20.19 -2.77 4.33
N VAL A 400 -21.05 -3.43 5.09
CA VAL A 400 -22.51 -3.34 4.96
C VAL A 400 -22.90 -1.91 5.34
N ASP A 401 -23.38 -1.14 4.36
CA ASP A 401 -23.68 0.28 4.50
C ASP A 401 -25.05 0.48 5.17
N TYR A 402 -25.05 1.03 6.39
CA TYR A 402 -26.24 1.58 7.01
C TYR A 402 -25.96 3.02 7.45
N GLY A 403 -26.59 3.96 6.75
CA GLY A 403 -26.97 5.27 7.28
C GLY A 403 -25.89 6.36 7.22
N SER A 404 -25.93 7.19 6.17
CA SER A 404 -25.40 8.55 6.26
C SER A 404 -26.19 9.48 5.34
N ALA A 405 -27.23 10.08 5.90
CA ALA A 405 -27.77 11.35 5.42
C ALA A 405 -28.20 12.13 6.65
N VAL A 406 -27.41 13.16 6.98
CA VAL A 406 -27.75 14.41 7.69
C VAL A 406 -26.49 14.90 8.41
N SER A 407 -25.78 15.84 7.80
CA SER A 407 -24.99 16.87 8.51
C SER A 407 -24.51 17.90 7.49
N GLY A 408 -24.97 19.15 7.65
CA GLY A 408 -24.55 20.27 6.80
C GLY A 408 -25.43 21.48 7.03
N ILE A 409 -25.33 22.09 8.21
CA ILE A 409 -25.72 23.48 8.45
C ILE A 409 -24.48 24.12 9.09
N ASP A 410 -23.78 24.94 8.32
CA ASP A 410 -22.81 25.90 8.83
C ASP A 410 -23.46 27.29 8.82
N ASP A 411 -23.15 28.01 9.88
CA ASP A 411 -23.71 29.28 10.31
C ASP A 411 -22.68 30.40 10.13
N SER A 412 -23.17 31.64 10.09
CA SER A 412 -22.46 32.95 10.15
C SER A 412 -22.00 33.62 8.83
N SER A 413 -22.62 34.77 8.50
CA SER A 413 -22.03 36.10 8.77
C SER A 413 -23.01 37.26 8.48
N ILE A 414 -22.89 38.29 9.31
CA ILE A 414 -23.72 39.48 9.55
C ILE A 414 -23.57 40.59 8.47
N GLY A 415 -24.64 41.33 8.16
CA GLY A 415 -24.54 42.70 7.62
C GLY A 415 -25.68 43.22 6.74
N THR A 416 -26.58 44.02 7.33
CA THR A 416 -27.33 45.18 6.75
C THR A 416 -28.05 45.06 5.40
N ASP A 417 -29.39 44.93 5.40
CA ASP A 417 -30.33 45.97 4.94
C ASP A 417 -31.81 45.51 5.02
N HIS A 418 -32.64 46.28 5.74
CA HIS A 418 -34.03 45.98 6.03
C HIS A 418 -34.98 46.67 5.03
N ARG A 419 -35.42 45.95 3.98
CA ARG A 419 -36.83 45.93 3.49
C ARG A 419 -37.12 45.19 2.18
N GLU A 420 -36.12 44.65 1.48
CA GLU A 420 -36.35 43.82 0.26
C GLU A 420 -36.20 42.29 0.48
N SER A 421 -35.87 41.86 1.70
CA SER A 421 -35.44 40.48 1.99
C SER A 421 -36.58 39.48 2.27
N THR A 422 -37.79 39.90 2.66
CA THR A 422 -38.82 38.96 3.12
C THR A 422 -39.45 38.13 2.00
N ALA A 423 -39.69 38.72 0.82
CA ALA A 423 -40.28 38.01 -0.33
C ALA A 423 -39.34 36.96 -0.96
N ASN A 424 -38.04 37.24 -1.02
CA ASN A 424 -37.04 36.29 -1.53
C ASN A 424 -36.73 35.16 -0.54
N THR A 425 -36.91 35.40 0.76
CA THR A 425 -36.68 34.39 1.80
C THR A 425 -37.83 33.39 1.86
N GLU A 426 -39.09 33.83 1.73
CA GLU A 426 -40.27 32.94 1.66
C GLU A 426 -40.25 32.06 0.41
N ALA A 427 -39.94 32.61 -0.77
CA ALA A 427 -39.82 31.83 -2.00
C ALA A 427 -38.68 30.77 -1.94
N SER A 428 -37.58 31.09 -1.23
CA SER A 428 -36.46 30.16 -0.99
C SER A 428 -36.83 29.03 -0.02
N LEU A 429 -37.65 29.33 0.99
CA LEU A 429 -38.14 28.33 1.96
C LEU A 429 -39.17 27.38 1.32
N ASP A 430 -40.08 27.88 0.49
CA ASP A 430 -41.04 27.05 -0.23
C ASP A 430 -40.36 26.13 -1.25
N ALA A 431 -39.33 26.63 -1.93
CA ALA A 431 -38.50 25.81 -2.83
C ALA A 431 -37.75 24.68 -2.08
N LYS A 432 -37.24 24.97 -0.88
CA LYS A 432 -36.61 23.96 -0.01
C LYS A 432 -37.63 22.94 0.51
N ALA A 433 -38.82 23.38 0.92
CA ALA A 433 -39.91 22.50 1.37
C ALA A 433 -40.37 21.55 0.25
N ALA A 434 -40.55 22.07 -0.96
CA ALA A 434 -40.90 21.25 -2.14
C ALA A 434 -39.81 20.24 -2.51
N LYS A 435 -38.53 20.59 -2.33
CA LYS A 435 -37.39 19.68 -2.54
C LYS A 435 -37.35 18.57 -1.49
N LEU A 436 -37.66 18.89 -0.23
CA LEU A 436 -37.74 17.91 0.86
C LEU A 436 -38.89 16.93 0.64
N ASP A 437 -40.09 17.39 0.29
CA ASP A 437 -41.24 16.51 0.00
C ASP A 437 -40.97 15.55 -1.18
N ARG A 438 -40.32 16.05 -2.24
CA ARG A 438 -39.87 15.18 -3.35
C ARG A 438 -38.86 14.13 -2.91
N THR A 439 -37.97 14.48 -1.98
CA THR A 439 -36.94 13.57 -1.46
C THR A 439 -37.56 12.52 -0.54
N GLU A 440 -38.49 12.91 0.32
CA GLU A 440 -39.24 12.01 1.18
C GLU A 440 -40.08 11.01 0.37
N LYS A 441 -40.77 11.46 -0.68
CA LYS A 441 -41.52 10.57 -1.59
C LYS A 441 -40.62 9.54 -2.27
N LYS A 442 -39.42 9.94 -2.70
CA LYS A 442 -38.42 9.02 -3.27
C LYS A 442 -37.92 8.00 -2.24
N LEU A 443 -37.64 8.43 -1.01
CA LEU A 443 -37.23 7.57 0.10
C LEU A 443 -38.31 6.54 0.46
N ARG A 444 -39.57 6.97 0.58
CA ARG A 444 -40.70 6.05 0.85
C ARG A 444 -40.89 5.04 -0.28
N ALA A 445 -40.75 5.46 -1.54
CA ALA A 445 -40.84 4.55 -2.68
C ALA A 445 -39.67 3.53 -2.70
N ALA A 446 -38.46 3.97 -2.35
CA ALA A 446 -37.30 3.09 -2.23
C ALA A 446 -37.48 2.08 -1.08
N ALA A 447 -37.94 2.53 0.09
CA ALA A 447 -38.22 1.68 1.24
C ALA A 447 -39.26 0.60 0.92
N LYS A 448 -40.33 0.96 0.21
CA LYS A 448 -41.35 -0.01 -0.23
C LYS A 448 -40.77 -1.07 -1.17
N LYS A 449 -39.95 -0.67 -2.17
CA LYS A 449 -39.26 -1.62 -3.06
C LYS A 449 -38.33 -2.57 -2.30
N LEU A 450 -37.68 -2.07 -1.24
CA LEU A 450 -36.78 -2.87 -0.40
C LEU A 450 -37.55 -3.88 0.46
N GLN A 451 -38.70 -3.47 0.99
CA GLN A 451 -39.61 -4.35 1.73
C GLN A 451 -40.17 -5.47 0.83
N ASP A 452 -40.60 -5.14 -0.38
CA ASP A 452 -41.11 -6.13 -1.36
C ASP A 452 -40.00 -7.14 -1.75
N LYS A 453 -38.77 -6.67 -1.96
CA LYS A 453 -37.60 -7.55 -2.20
C LYS A 453 -37.32 -8.45 -1.01
N SER A 454 -37.35 -7.92 0.22
CA SER A 454 -37.12 -8.68 1.45
C SER A 454 -38.16 -9.80 1.61
N GLN A 455 -39.44 -9.53 1.37
CA GLN A 455 -40.48 -10.56 1.42
C GLN A 455 -40.29 -11.64 0.35
N ARG A 456 -39.90 -11.27 -0.87
CA ARG A 456 -39.59 -12.22 -1.94
C ARG A 456 -38.41 -13.13 -1.58
N VAL A 457 -37.36 -12.58 -0.96
CA VAL A 457 -36.21 -13.36 -0.49
C VAL A 457 -36.60 -14.34 0.62
N LYS A 458 -37.42 -13.90 1.60
CA LYS A 458 -37.94 -14.80 2.65
C LYS A 458 -38.75 -15.97 2.07
N GLY A 459 -39.55 -15.72 1.03
CA GLY A 459 -40.28 -16.78 0.32
C GLY A 459 -39.35 -17.78 -0.37
N LEU A 460 -38.28 -17.30 -1.00
CA LEU A 460 -37.26 -18.17 -1.61
C LEU A 460 -36.49 -19.00 -0.57
N GLU A 461 -36.16 -18.40 0.58
CA GLU A 461 -35.49 -19.09 1.68
C GLU A 461 -36.36 -20.22 2.25
N ALA A 462 -37.67 -19.99 2.42
CA ALA A 462 -38.61 -21.01 2.86
C ALA A 462 -38.68 -22.18 1.87
N ASN A 463 -38.76 -21.90 0.57
CA ASN A 463 -38.75 -22.92 -0.49
C ASN A 463 -37.44 -23.72 -0.50
N PHE A 464 -36.30 -23.06 -0.30
CA PHE A 464 -35.00 -23.71 -0.23
C PHE A 464 -34.92 -24.64 1.00
N ARG A 465 -35.35 -24.16 2.17
CA ARG A 465 -35.39 -24.93 3.42
C ARG A 465 -36.24 -26.19 3.29
N GLU A 466 -37.41 -26.08 2.66
CA GLU A 466 -38.30 -27.22 2.35
C GLU A 466 -37.63 -28.22 1.41
N ARG A 467 -36.90 -27.76 0.39
CA ARG A 467 -36.17 -28.62 -0.55
C ARG A 467 -35.03 -29.37 0.14
N VAL A 468 -34.27 -28.70 1.02
CA VAL A 468 -33.21 -29.32 1.83
C VAL A 468 -33.79 -30.38 2.77
N ARG A 469 -34.93 -30.11 3.42
CA ARG A 469 -35.63 -31.09 4.26
C ARG A 469 -35.98 -32.36 3.49
N ARG A 470 -36.56 -32.21 2.29
CA ARG A 470 -36.91 -33.36 1.42
C ARG A 470 -35.69 -34.16 0.97
N LEU A 471 -34.56 -33.49 0.72
CA LEU A 471 -33.30 -34.18 0.37
C LEU A 471 -32.76 -34.99 1.55
N LYS A 472 -32.76 -34.43 2.78
CA LYS A 472 -32.36 -35.16 3.99
C LYS A 472 -33.24 -36.39 4.25
N GLU A 473 -34.56 -36.28 4.03
CA GLU A 473 -35.47 -37.43 4.14
C GLU A 473 -35.17 -38.53 3.11
N ARG A 474 -34.86 -38.15 1.86
CA ARG A 474 -34.46 -39.10 0.82
C ARG A 474 -33.13 -39.78 1.15
N GLU A 475 -32.15 -39.01 1.62
CA GLU A 475 -30.85 -39.54 2.03
C GLU A 475 -31.00 -40.56 3.18
N ALA A 476 -31.82 -40.24 4.19
CA ALA A 476 -32.11 -41.14 5.30
C ALA A 476 -32.79 -42.45 4.83
N LYS A 477 -33.71 -42.38 3.85
CA LYS A 477 -34.31 -43.57 3.23
C LYS A 477 -33.28 -44.42 2.49
N ILE A 478 -32.38 -43.78 1.73
CA ILE A 478 -31.31 -44.48 1.00
C ILE A 478 -30.36 -45.17 1.98
N LYS A 479 -29.92 -44.48 3.04
CA LYS A 479 -29.07 -45.06 4.09
C LYS A 479 -29.71 -46.31 4.72
N LYS A 480 -31.00 -46.26 5.07
CA LYS A 480 -31.74 -47.42 5.59
C LYS A 480 -31.82 -48.59 4.59
N LEU A 481 -31.96 -48.32 3.30
CA LEU A 481 -31.97 -49.35 2.25
C LEU A 481 -30.59 -49.99 2.08
N VAL A 482 -29.52 -49.18 2.10
CA VAL A 482 -28.14 -49.66 2.02
C VAL A 482 -27.78 -50.52 3.23
N GLU A 483 -28.15 -50.09 4.45
CA GLU A 483 -27.93 -50.87 5.68
C GLU A 483 -28.67 -52.22 5.65
N ARG A 484 -29.93 -52.24 5.19
CA ARG A 484 -30.67 -53.50 5.01
C ARG A 484 -29.98 -54.45 4.04
N ARG A 485 -29.50 -53.94 2.91
CA ARG A 485 -28.80 -54.73 1.89
C ARG A 485 -27.42 -55.21 2.38
N ARG A 486 -26.77 -54.43 3.24
CA ARG A 486 -25.48 -54.81 3.86
C ARG A 486 -25.67 -55.91 4.90
N LYS A 487 -26.75 -55.86 5.71
CA LYS A 487 -27.11 -56.95 6.62
C LYS A 487 -27.45 -58.25 5.87
N SER A 488 -28.25 -58.18 4.80
CA SER A 488 -28.60 -59.39 4.02
C SER A 488 -27.43 -60.03 3.26
N LYS A 489 -26.28 -59.36 3.15
CA LYS A 489 -25.05 -59.88 2.52
C LYS A 489 -24.00 -60.35 3.53
N GLY A 490 -24.21 -60.09 4.83
CA GLY A 490 -23.31 -60.53 5.90
C GLY A 490 -23.78 -61.80 6.62
N ASP A 491 -24.97 -62.31 6.25
CA ASP A 491 -25.56 -63.54 6.78
C ASP A 491 -25.47 -64.73 5.78
N GLU A 492 -24.74 -64.55 4.66
CA GLU A 492 -24.19 -65.62 3.78
C GLU A 492 -22.69 -65.76 4.07
#